data_AF-A0A328SRR3-F1
#
_entry.id   AF-A0A328SRR3-F1
#
_cell.length_a   1.000
_cell.length_b   1.000
_cell.length_c   1.000
_cell.angle_alpha   90.00
_cell.angle_beta   90.00
_cell.angle_gamma   90.00
#
_symmetry.space_group_name_H-M   'P 1'
#
loop_
_entity.id
_entity.type
_entity.pdbx_description
1 polymer ?
#
loop_
_entity_poly.entity_id
_entity_poly.type
_entity_poly.pdbx_seq_one_letter_code
_entity_poly.pdbx_strand_id
1 'polypeptide(L)'
;MGKVKKEDILSIVDGYDKSNITIATLGSHTAIHILKGAKMEGFRTAVVCEKGKEVPYERFGVADEFIFVDEFKDIVNEDVQDKLRAMNAIVVPHGSFVAYAGLSNVEDKFNVPMFGNRDVLRWE
;
A
#
# COMPACT_ATOMS: atom_id res chain seq x y z
N MET A 1 1.83 17.28 12.78
CA MET A 1 2.52 16.94 11.52
C MET A 1 3.31 15.69 11.80
N GLY A 2 3.09 14.63 11.02
CA GLY A 2 3.74 13.33 11.24
C GLY A 2 5.26 13.39 11.13
N LYS A 3 5.95 12.34 11.58
CA LYS A 3 7.41 12.24 11.44
C LYS A 3 7.87 11.94 10.02
N VAL A 4 7.04 11.32 9.19
CA VAL A 4 7.39 11.04 7.79
C VAL A 4 7.28 12.33 6.99
N LYS A 5 8.39 12.76 6.41
CA LYS A 5 8.47 14.00 5.64
C LYS A 5 8.28 13.75 4.15
N LYS A 6 7.80 14.78 3.46
CA LYS A 6 7.59 14.73 2.01
C LYS A 6 8.91 14.49 1.27
N GLU A 7 9.99 15.11 1.72
CA GLU A 7 11.33 15.00 1.11
C GLU A 7 11.86 13.57 1.18
N ASP A 8 11.61 12.86 2.29
CA ASP A 8 12.01 11.47 2.49
C ASP A 8 11.26 10.56 1.49
N ILE A 9 9.95 10.76 1.34
CA ILE A 9 9.13 10.01 0.38
C ILE A 9 9.53 10.31 -1.07
N LEU A 10 9.80 11.57 -1.41
CA LEU A 10 10.24 11.93 -2.76
C LEU A 10 11.60 11.29 -3.08
N SER A 11 12.52 11.26 -2.13
CA SER A 11 13.82 10.59 -2.30
C SER A 11 13.66 9.09 -2.58
N ILE A 12 12.68 8.43 -1.96
CA ILE A 12 12.33 7.03 -2.25
C ILE A 12 11.78 6.89 -3.67
N VAL A 13 10.84 7.75 -4.07
CA VAL A 13 10.25 7.74 -5.43
C VAL A 13 11.29 8.01 -6.52
N ASP A 14 12.28 8.86 -6.25
CA ASP A 14 13.37 9.14 -7.19
C ASP A 14 14.29 7.92 -7.40
N GLY A 15 14.37 7.02 -6.41
CA GLY A 15 15.08 5.75 -6.51
C GLY A 15 14.29 4.62 -7.20
N TYR A 16 13.00 4.81 -7.49
CA TYR A 16 12.16 3.79 -8.13
C TYR A 16 12.42 3.68 -9.63
N ASP A 17 12.28 2.46 -10.15
CA ASP A 17 12.15 2.24 -11.59
C ASP A 17 10.76 2.72 -12.05
N LYS A 18 10.73 3.91 -12.63
CA LYS A 18 9.51 4.58 -13.10
C LYS A 18 8.80 3.83 -14.23
N SER A 19 9.48 2.91 -14.92
CA SER A 19 8.88 2.06 -15.95
C SER A 19 8.17 0.82 -15.38
N ASN A 20 8.38 0.53 -14.10
CA ASN A 20 7.89 -0.69 -13.43
C ASN A 20 7.28 -0.35 -12.06
N ILE A 21 6.43 0.67 -12.03
CA ILE A 21 5.65 1.05 -10.84
C ILE A 21 4.57 0.00 -10.57
N THR A 22 4.46 -0.36 -9.29
CA THR A 22 3.40 -1.25 -8.79
C THR A 22 2.37 -0.43 -8.02
N ILE A 23 1.08 -0.64 -8.28
CA ILE A 23 0.02 -0.11 -7.42
C ILE A 23 -0.31 -1.13 -6.35
N ALA A 24 -0.12 -0.75 -5.08
CA ALA A 24 -0.36 -1.60 -3.94
C ALA A 24 -1.49 -1.08 -3.05
N THR A 25 -2.18 -1.97 -2.35
CA THR A 25 -3.12 -1.57 -1.30
C THR A 25 -3.32 -2.70 -0.27
N LEU A 26 -3.93 -2.37 0.86
CA LEU A 26 -4.32 -3.35 1.86
C LEU A 26 -5.50 -4.17 1.33
N GLY A 27 -5.50 -5.49 1.52
CA GLY A 27 -6.57 -6.39 1.07
C GLY A 27 -7.88 -6.25 1.87
N SER A 28 -8.56 -5.11 1.79
CA SER A 28 -9.90 -4.89 2.35
C SER A 28 -10.66 -3.74 1.65
N HIS A 29 -11.86 -3.41 2.12
CA HIS A 29 -12.65 -2.22 1.75
C HIS A 29 -12.91 -2.08 0.23
N THR A 30 -12.06 -1.33 -0.47
CA THR A 30 -12.18 -1.00 -1.89
C THR A 30 -11.07 -1.62 -2.74
N ALA A 31 -10.24 -2.48 -2.16
CA ALA A 31 -9.05 -3.06 -2.78
C ALA A 31 -9.32 -3.71 -4.14
N ILE A 32 -10.41 -4.49 -4.29
CA ILE A 32 -10.70 -5.17 -5.57
C ILE A 32 -10.79 -4.18 -6.73
N HIS A 33 -11.50 -3.06 -6.54
CA HIS A 33 -11.69 -2.06 -7.60
C HIS A 33 -10.42 -1.24 -7.83
N ILE A 34 -9.68 -0.92 -6.75
CA ILE A 34 -8.39 -0.24 -6.84
C ILE A 34 -7.43 -1.06 -7.70
N LEU A 35 -7.26 -2.34 -7.36
CA LEU A 35 -6.35 -3.25 -8.06
C LEU A 35 -6.84 -3.55 -9.48
N LYS A 36 -8.15 -3.76 -9.68
CA LYS A 36 -8.69 -3.97 -11.02
C LYS A 36 -8.48 -2.74 -11.92
N GLY A 37 -8.74 -1.54 -11.39
CA GLY A 37 -8.50 -0.29 -12.10
C GLY A 37 -7.02 -0.11 -12.46
N ALA A 38 -6.12 -0.34 -11.51
CA ALA A 38 -4.68 -0.28 -11.76
C ALA A 38 -4.24 -1.24 -12.89
N LYS A 39 -4.74 -2.49 -12.90
CA LYS A 39 -4.47 -3.42 -14.00
C LYS A 39 -5.00 -2.93 -15.34
N MET A 40 -6.18 -2.31 -15.36
CA MET A 40 -6.78 -1.77 -16.60
C MET A 40 -5.95 -0.61 -17.17
N GLU A 41 -5.29 0.15 -16.30
CA GLU A 41 -4.35 1.22 -16.67
C GLU A 41 -2.94 0.70 -16.97
N GLY A 42 -2.72 -0.62 -16.94
CA GLY A 42 -1.45 -1.26 -17.31
C GLY A 42 -0.40 -1.34 -16.20
N PHE A 43 -0.75 -1.02 -14.94
CA PHE A 43 0.16 -1.18 -13.81
C PHE A 43 0.21 -2.62 -13.32
N ARG A 44 1.37 -3.01 -12.79
CA ARG A 44 1.48 -4.19 -11.91
C ARG A 44 0.73 -3.92 -10.62
N THR A 45 0.17 -4.96 -10.02
CA THR A 45 -0.60 -4.82 -8.78
C THR A 45 -0.13 -5.72 -7.65
N ALA A 46 -0.13 -5.19 -6.44
CA ALA A 46 0.20 -5.94 -5.22
C ALA A 46 -0.88 -5.76 -4.15
N VAL A 47 -1.12 -6.80 -3.36
CA VAL A 47 -2.04 -6.74 -2.21
C VAL A 47 -1.34 -7.16 -0.93
N VAL A 48 -1.44 -6.35 0.12
CA VAL A 48 -1.04 -6.74 1.48
C VAL A 48 -2.23 -7.42 2.14
N CYS A 49 -2.15 -8.73 2.31
CA CYS A 49 -3.28 -9.55 2.72
C CYS A 49 -2.97 -10.32 3.99
N GLU A 50 -3.92 -10.33 4.94
CA GLU A 50 -3.87 -11.30 6.04
C GLU A 50 -3.98 -12.73 5.49
N LYS A 51 -3.21 -13.65 6.06
CA LYS A 51 -3.28 -15.08 5.72
C LYS A 51 -4.69 -15.62 5.91
N GLY A 52 -5.21 -16.34 4.91
CA GLY A 52 -6.56 -16.89 4.88
C GLY A 52 -7.62 -15.93 4.34
N LYS A 53 -7.26 -14.70 3.95
CA LYS A 53 -8.15 -13.70 3.35
C LYS A 53 -7.87 -13.41 1.88
N GLU A 54 -6.98 -14.18 1.25
CA GLU A 54 -6.52 -14.01 -0.14
C GLU A 54 -7.55 -14.42 -1.19
N VAL A 55 -8.45 -15.35 -0.86
CA VAL A 55 -9.37 -16.00 -1.80
C VAL A 55 -10.13 -15.03 -2.72
N PRO A 56 -10.68 -13.88 -2.25
CA PRO A 56 -11.34 -12.94 -3.15
C PRO A 56 -10.38 -12.39 -4.22
N TYR A 57 -9.17 -11.99 -3.84
CA TYR A 57 -8.20 -11.37 -4.75
C TYR A 57 -7.66 -12.36 -5.78
N GLU A 58 -7.45 -13.61 -5.38
CA GLU A 58 -7.09 -14.70 -6.28
C GLU A 58 -8.20 -15.00 -7.28
N ARG A 59 -9.44 -15.17 -6.80
CA ARG A 59 -10.59 -15.50 -7.66
C ARG A 59 -10.90 -14.41 -8.68
N PHE A 60 -10.75 -13.15 -8.31
CA PHE A 60 -10.93 -12.03 -9.23
C PHE A 60 -9.68 -11.78 -10.11
N GLY A 61 -8.53 -12.39 -9.81
CA GLY A 61 -7.30 -12.22 -10.57
C GLY A 61 -6.76 -10.78 -10.57
N VAL A 62 -7.03 -10.02 -9.51
CA VAL A 62 -6.77 -8.57 -9.46
C VAL A 62 -5.39 -8.21 -8.93
N ALA A 63 -4.73 -9.10 -8.20
CA ALA A 63 -3.37 -8.91 -7.70
C ALA A 63 -2.37 -9.77 -8.50
N ASP A 64 -1.23 -9.21 -8.87
CA ASP A 64 -0.09 -9.96 -9.43
C ASP A 64 0.82 -10.49 -8.31
N GLU A 65 0.97 -9.71 -7.23
CA GLU A 65 1.81 -10.04 -6.08
C GLU A 65 1.00 -10.04 -4.78
N PHE A 66 1.30 -10.99 -3.89
CA PHE A 66 0.69 -11.09 -2.57
C PHE A 66 1.75 -10.93 -1.49
N ILE A 67 1.57 -9.93 -0.63
CA ILE A 67 2.36 -9.79 0.60
C ILE A 67 1.50 -10.28 1.76
N PHE A 68 1.85 -11.45 2.29
CA PHE A 68 1.13 -12.02 3.41
C PHE A 68 1.60 -11.45 4.75
N VAL A 69 0.63 -11.05 5.57
CA VAL A 69 0.82 -10.62 6.97
C VAL A 69 -0.02 -11.50 7.90
N ASP A 70 0.33 -11.53 9.19
CA ASP A 70 -0.48 -12.24 10.19
C ASP A 70 -1.70 -11.42 10.59
N GLU A 71 -1.51 -10.10 10.79
CA GLU A 71 -2.57 -9.14 11.01
C GLU A 71 -2.40 -7.91 10.10
N PHE A 72 -3.49 -7.25 9.69
CA PHE A 72 -3.43 -6.09 8.79
C PHE A 72 -2.64 -4.92 9.36
N LYS A 73 -2.55 -4.81 10.68
CA LYS A 73 -1.72 -3.81 11.36
C LYS A 73 -0.23 -3.96 11.04
N ASP A 74 0.21 -5.16 10.65
CA ASP A 74 1.60 -5.48 10.35
C ASP A 74 2.08 -4.87 9.03
N ILE A 75 1.20 -4.25 8.24
CA ILE A 75 1.58 -3.51 7.03
C ILE A 75 2.63 -2.41 7.32
N VAL A 76 2.67 -1.90 8.55
CA VAL A 76 3.64 -0.87 8.97
C VAL A 76 4.97 -1.46 9.42
N ASN A 77 5.14 -2.78 9.43
CA ASN A 77 6.42 -3.40 9.79
C ASN A 77 7.45 -3.17 8.67
N GLU A 78 8.70 -2.97 9.04
CA GLU A 78 9.75 -2.61 8.07
C GLU A 78 9.97 -3.69 7.01
N ASP A 79 9.80 -4.97 7.32
CA ASP A 79 9.94 -6.05 6.34
C ASP A 79 8.83 -6.01 5.26
N VAL A 80 7.62 -5.59 5.62
CA VAL A 80 6.52 -5.37 4.66
C VAL A 80 6.80 -4.11 3.84
N GLN A 81 7.24 -3.03 4.48
CA GLN A 81 7.59 -1.79 3.80
C GLN A 81 8.77 -1.98 2.83
N ASP A 82 9.78 -2.77 3.19
CA ASP A 82 10.92 -3.10 2.33
C ASP A 82 10.46 -3.85 1.08
N LYS A 83 9.56 -4.84 1.22
CA LYS A 83 8.96 -5.54 0.08
C LYS A 83 8.20 -4.58 -0.83
N LEU A 84 7.39 -3.67 -0.26
CA LEU A 84 6.67 -2.66 -1.03
C LEU A 84 7.64 -1.74 -1.79
N ARG A 85 8.69 -1.24 -1.13
CA ARG A 85 9.71 -0.38 -1.75
C ARG A 85 10.48 -1.10 -2.85
N ALA A 86 10.85 -2.36 -2.63
CA ALA A 86 11.56 -3.18 -3.62
C ALA A 86 10.74 -3.44 -4.89
N MET A 87 9.41 -3.37 -4.81
CA MET A 87 8.49 -3.50 -5.94
C MET A 87 8.13 -2.15 -6.59
N ASN A 88 8.82 -1.05 -6.23
CA ASN A 88 8.48 0.31 -6.64
C ASN A 88 7.00 0.65 -6.34
N ALA A 89 6.49 0.18 -5.20
CA ALA A 89 5.06 0.27 -4.91
C ALA A 89 4.64 1.67 -4.49
N ILE A 90 3.54 2.15 -5.08
CA ILE A 90 2.77 3.28 -4.58
C ILE A 90 1.51 2.72 -3.92
N VAL A 91 1.35 3.00 -2.63
CA VAL A 91 0.22 2.51 -1.84
C VAL A 91 -0.98 3.43 -2.02
N VAL A 92 -2.13 2.89 -2.39
CA VAL A 92 -3.40 3.62 -2.42
C VAL A 92 -4.10 3.39 -1.07
N PRO A 93 -4.23 4.40 -0.21
CA PRO A 93 -4.88 4.27 1.07
C PRO A 93 -6.41 4.24 0.91
N HIS A 94 -7.09 3.67 1.91
CA HIS A 94 -8.55 3.68 2.05
C HIS A 94 -8.93 3.49 3.53
N GLY A 95 -10.21 3.59 3.89
CA GLY A 95 -10.66 3.58 5.29
C GLY A 95 -10.10 2.41 6.14
N SER A 96 -10.18 1.17 5.63
CA SER A 96 -9.58 0.04 6.36
C SER A 96 -8.06 0.09 6.52
N PHE A 97 -7.33 0.70 5.58
CA PHE A 97 -5.88 0.89 5.73
C PHE A 97 -5.58 1.76 6.94
N VAL A 98 -6.24 2.92 7.06
CA VAL A 98 -6.05 3.82 8.21
C VAL A 98 -6.48 3.16 9.51
N ALA A 99 -7.62 2.46 9.50
CA ALA A 99 -8.16 1.79 10.68
C ALA A 99 -7.24 0.66 11.20
N TYR A 100 -6.66 -0.16 10.31
CA TYR A 100 -5.82 -1.28 10.72
C TYR A 100 -4.35 -0.90 10.92
N ALA A 101 -3.76 -0.11 10.02
CA ALA A 101 -2.38 0.35 10.16
C ALA A 101 -2.22 1.30 11.36
N GLY A 102 -3.28 2.03 11.70
CA GLY A 102 -3.31 3.05 12.72
C GLY A 102 -2.75 4.37 12.20
N LEU A 103 -3.54 5.44 12.29
CA LEU A 103 -3.21 6.77 11.78
C LEU A 103 -1.81 7.27 12.22
N SER A 104 -1.46 7.11 13.49
CA SER A 104 -0.14 7.51 14.00
C SER A 104 1.01 6.74 13.34
N ASN A 105 0.85 5.45 13.06
CA ASN A 105 1.88 4.68 12.38
C ASN A 105 1.99 5.09 10.90
N VAL A 106 0.87 5.39 10.24
CA VAL A 106 0.87 5.90 8.86
C VAL A 106 1.61 7.25 8.78
N GLU A 107 1.38 8.13 9.74
CA GLU A 107 2.03 9.45 9.80
C GLU A 107 3.50 9.40 10.22
N ASP A 108 3.86 8.48 11.11
CA ASP A 108 5.17 8.50 11.78
C ASP A 108 6.15 7.41 11.35
N LYS A 109 5.67 6.31 10.74
CA LYS A 109 6.48 5.11 10.48
C LYS A 109 6.39 4.59 9.05
N PHE A 110 5.29 4.85 8.35
CA PHE A 110 5.05 4.26 7.03
C PHE A 110 5.82 4.97 5.91
N ASN A 111 7.08 4.60 5.71
CA ASN A 111 8.01 5.15 4.73
C ASN A 111 7.85 4.48 3.35
N VAL A 112 6.62 4.41 2.86
CA VAL A 112 6.30 3.96 1.50
C VAL A 112 5.54 5.09 0.78
N PRO A 113 5.82 5.36 -0.50
CA PRO A 113 5.05 6.31 -1.29
C PRO A 113 3.57 5.97 -1.26
N MET A 114 2.73 6.99 -1.05
CA MET A 114 1.30 6.82 -0.91
C MET A 114 0.57 7.83 -1.78
N PHE A 115 -0.49 7.39 -2.45
CA PHE A 115 -1.33 8.26 -3.26
C PHE A 115 -2.22 9.14 -2.37
N GLY A 116 -2.32 10.43 -2.69
CA GLY A 116 -3.12 11.41 -1.93
C GLY A 116 -2.31 12.23 -0.93
N ASN A 117 -3.00 12.84 0.03
CA ASN A 117 -2.38 13.66 1.07
C ASN A 117 -2.43 12.93 2.42
N ARG A 118 -1.24 12.58 2.94
CA ARG A 118 -1.10 11.86 4.21
C ARG A 118 -1.72 12.58 5.40
N ASP A 119 -1.59 13.91 5.47
CA ASP A 119 -2.12 14.71 6.58
C ASP A 119 -3.66 14.76 6.58
N VAL A 120 -4.30 14.57 5.42
CA VAL A 120 -5.78 14.58 5.31
C VAL A 120 -6.40 13.34 5.94
N LEU A 121 -5.68 12.23 6.06
CA LEU A 121 -6.17 10.99 6.67
C LEU A 121 -6.61 11.15 8.14
N ARG A 122 -6.25 12.26 8.81
CA ARG A 122 -6.76 12.60 10.15
C ARG A 122 -8.26 12.89 10.17
N TRP A 123 -8.83 13.21 9.03
CA TRP A 123 -10.22 13.64 8.86
C TRP A 123 -11.09 12.60 8.15
N GLU A 124 -10.49 11.46 7.78
CA GLU A 124 -11.20 10.29 7.23
C GLU A 124 -11.67 9.31 8.31
#